data_AF-A0ABD2ZVG5-F1
#
_entry.id   AF-A0ABD2ZVG5-F1
#
_cell.length_a   1.000
_cell.length_b   1.000
_cell.length_c   1.000
_cell.angle_alpha   90.00
_cell.angle_beta   90.00
_cell.angle_gamma   90.00
#
_symmetry.space_group_name_H-M   'P 1'
#
loop_
_entity.id
_entity.type
_entity.pdbx_description
1 polymer ?
#
loop_
_entity_poly.entity_id
_entity_poly.type
_entity_poly.pdbx_seq_one_letter_code
_entity_poly.pdbx_strand_id
1 'polypeptide(L)'
;YGLQGLVSTKCDVYSFGIMTMEVFTRTNPSNERFTENLSLKSWVYDSMPNGLAQIVDANLVKPSDEYFPEKLECISSIMKVAINCTNESPRERCNIQDVLVALKKIKLQLLPYTEGFEGV
;
A
#
# COMPACT_ATOMS: atom_id res chain seq x y z
N TYR A 1 14.12 -7.46 9.86
CA TYR A 1 14.94 -7.76 8.66
C TYR A 1 16.33 -7.10 8.63
N GLY A 2 16.69 -6.18 9.54
CA GLY A 2 18.05 -5.61 9.63
C GLY A 2 19.05 -6.36 10.54
N LEU A 3 18.61 -7.37 11.29
CA LEU A 3 19.42 -8.08 12.29
C LEU A 3 20.43 -9.09 11.72
N GLN A 4 20.34 -9.43 10.43
CA GLN A 4 21.22 -10.41 9.78
C GLN A 4 22.19 -9.79 8.75
N GLY A 5 22.22 -8.46 8.61
CA GLY A 5 23.16 -7.77 7.71
C GLY A 5 23.00 -8.05 6.21
N LEU A 6 21.98 -8.80 5.79
CA LEU A 6 21.72 -9.14 4.40
C LEU A 6 20.86 -8.05 3.74
N VAL A 7 21.54 -7.05 3.18
CA VAL A 7 20.95 -6.10 2.23
C VAL A 7 20.60 -6.87 0.96
N SER A 8 19.33 -6.85 0.57
CA SER A 8 18.89 -7.46 -0.70
C SER A 8 17.75 -6.66 -1.28
N THR A 9 17.62 -6.69 -2.60
CA THR A 9 16.49 -6.06 -3.31
C THR A 9 15.14 -6.54 -2.79
N LYS A 10 15.04 -7.80 -2.32
CA LYS A 10 13.84 -8.33 -1.69
C LYS A 10 13.56 -7.71 -0.33
N CYS A 11 14.59 -7.43 0.48
CA CYS A 11 14.43 -6.70 1.73
C CYS A 11 13.89 -5.29 1.47
N ASP A 12 14.41 -4.60 0.45
CA ASP A 12 13.94 -3.26 0.06
C ASP A 12 12.47 -3.28 -0.39
N VAL A 13 12.06 -4.30 -1.14
CA VAL A 13 10.65 -4.49 -1.53
C VAL A 13 9.75 -4.69 -0.30
N TYR A 14 10.20 -5.43 0.72
CA TYR A 14 9.43 -5.58 1.95
C TYR A 14 9.25 -4.24 2.67
N SER A 15 10.35 -3.50 2.85
CA SER A 15 10.33 -2.18 3.47
C SER A 15 9.44 -1.22 2.69
N PHE A 16 9.47 -1.27 1.35
CA PHE A 16 8.57 -0.51 0.49
C PHE A 16 7.09 -0.82 0.79
N GLY A 17 6.73 -2.11 0.96
CA GLY A 17 5.38 -2.51 1.30
C GLY A 17 4.92 -1.97 2.66
N ILE A 18 5.77 -2.07 3.69
CA ILE A 18 5.48 -1.52 5.03
C ILE A 18 5.31 0.00 4.98
N MET A 19 6.25 0.71 4.34
CA MET A 19 6.18 2.17 4.20
C MET A 19 4.93 2.61 3.45
N THR A 20 4.53 1.88 2.40
CA THR A 20 3.29 2.19 1.67
C THR A 20 2.09 2.08 2.61
N MET A 21 1.96 0.99 3.36
CA MET A 21 0.86 0.85 4.35
C MET A 21 0.90 1.94 5.42
N GLU A 22 2.08 2.28 5.94
CA GLU A 22 2.27 3.34 6.94
C GLU A 22 1.82 4.70 6.42
N VAL A 23 2.23 5.08 5.20
CA VAL A 23 1.88 6.37 4.58
C VAL A 23 0.37 6.49 4.38
N PHE A 24 -0.28 5.45 3.84
CA PHE A 24 -1.71 5.51 3.55
C PHE A 24 -2.60 5.41 4.79
N THR A 25 -2.12 4.83 5.89
CA THR A 25 -2.85 4.71 7.15
C THR A 25 -2.42 5.71 8.22
N ARG A 26 -1.40 6.54 7.92
CA ARG A 26 -0.73 7.43 8.87
C ARG A 26 -0.40 6.75 10.19
N THR A 27 0.02 5.50 10.12
CA THR A 27 0.22 4.64 11.29
C THR A 27 1.68 4.24 11.40
N ASN A 28 2.29 4.52 12.56
CA ASN A 28 3.62 4.03 12.88
C ASN A 28 3.60 2.48 13.02
N PRO A 29 4.37 1.72 12.23
CA PRO A 29 4.42 0.25 12.28
C PRO A 29 5.00 -0.31 13.58
N SER A 30 5.68 0.53 14.37
CA SER A 30 6.26 0.21 15.69
C SER A 30 5.40 0.72 16.85
N ASN A 31 4.15 1.13 16.58
CA ASN A 31 3.21 1.54 17.61
C ASN A 31 2.92 0.37 18.58
N GLU A 32 2.84 0.66 19.88
CA GLU A 32 2.60 -0.33 20.96
C GLU A 32 1.33 -1.17 20.76
N ARG A 33 0.35 -0.68 19.98
CA ARG A 33 -0.84 -1.47 19.61
C ARG A 33 -0.52 -2.71 18.78
N PHE A 34 0.64 -2.74 18.11
CA PHE A 34 1.12 -3.87 17.35
C PHE A 34 1.99 -4.75 18.24
N THR A 35 1.46 -5.93 18.55
CA THR A 35 2.09 -6.93 19.44
C THR A 35 2.49 -8.16 18.62
N GLU A 36 3.00 -9.21 19.28
CA GLU A 36 3.53 -10.41 18.60
C GLU A 36 2.57 -11.03 17.57
N ASN A 37 1.25 -10.89 17.76
CA ASN A 37 0.23 -11.48 16.89
C ASN A 37 -0.43 -10.46 15.95
N LEU A 38 -0.18 -9.16 16.11
CA LEU A 38 -0.80 -8.11 15.31
C LEU A 38 0.27 -7.18 14.75
N SER A 39 0.41 -7.18 13.43
CA SER A 39 1.30 -6.28 12.70
C SER A 39 0.49 -5.26 11.89
N LEU A 40 1.14 -4.18 11.44
CA LEU A 40 0.53 -3.25 10.48
C LEU A 40 -0.02 -3.99 9.25
N LYS A 41 0.74 -4.97 8.75
CA LYS A 41 0.35 -5.82 7.62
C LYS A 41 -0.94 -6.59 7.89
N SER A 42 -1.02 -7.33 9.00
CA SER A 42 -2.22 -8.12 9.32
C SER A 42 -3.42 -7.22 9.58
N TRP A 43 -3.22 -6.10 10.28
CA TRP A 43 -4.28 -5.13 10.51
C TRP A 43 -4.85 -4.54 9.21
N VAL A 44 -3.99 -4.19 8.25
CA VAL A 44 -4.44 -3.73 6.92
C VAL A 44 -5.15 -4.86 6.18
N TYR A 45 -4.58 -6.07 6.15
CA TYR A 45 -5.17 -7.23 5.49
C TYR A 45 -6.59 -7.54 6.01
N ASP A 46 -6.77 -7.58 7.32
CA ASP A 46 -8.04 -7.89 7.98
C ASP A 46 -9.09 -6.78 7.77
N SER A 47 -8.63 -5.55 7.51
CA SER A 47 -9.51 -4.41 7.21
C SER A 47 -9.99 -4.40 5.76
N MET A 48 -9.47 -5.24 4.87
CA MET A 48 -9.82 -5.21 3.46
C MET A 48 -10.98 -6.16 3.09
N PRO A 49 -11.88 -5.76 2.15
CA PRO A 49 -12.02 -4.42 1.58
C PRO A 49 -12.91 -3.49 2.43
N ASN A 50 -13.81 -4.04 3.24
CA ASN A 50 -14.94 -3.31 3.82
C ASN A 50 -14.57 -2.35 4.98
N GLY A 51 -13.46 -2.63 5.68
CA GLY A 51 -12.94 -1.80 6.77
C GLY A 51 -11.91 -0.76 6.33
N LEU A 52 -11.51 -0.74 5.04
CA LEU A 52 -10.40 0.08 4.56
C LEU A 52 -10.63 1.58 4.82
N ALA A 53 -11.87 2.06 4.62
CA ALA A 53 -12.22 3.46 4.85
C ALA A 53 -11.98 3.94 6.30
N GLN A 54 -11.92 3.02 7.27
CA GLN A 54 -11.73 3.35 8.68
C GLN A 54 -10.25 3.46 9.06
N ILE A 55 -9.36 2.84 8.27
CA ILE A 55 -7.94 2.74 8.58
C ILE A 55 -7.07 3.65 7.71
N VAL A 56 -7.60 4.12 6.58
CA VAL A 56 -6.95 5.09 5.70
C VAL A 56 -6.91 6.46 6.37
N ASP A 57 -5.82 7.20 6.18
CA ASP A 57 -5.68 8.58 6.67
C ASP A 57 -6.84 9.44 6.15
N ALA A 58 -7.62 10.01 7.07
CA ALA A 58 -8.74 10.90 6.76
C ALA A 58 -8.32 12.18 6.01
N ASN A 59 -7.02 12.49 5.94
CA ASN A 59 -6.50 13.56 5.08
C ASN A 59 -6.34 13.14 3.62
N LEU A 60 -6.27 11.84 3.33
CA LEU A 60 -6.15 11.32 1.96
C LEU A 60 -7.52 11.09 1.32
N VAL A 61 -8.49 10.58 2.09
CA VAL A 61 -9.84 10.28 1.60
C VAL A 61 -10.86 10.61 2.68
N LYS A 62 -11.81 11.49 2.34
CA LYS A 62 -12.93 11.85 3.22
C LYS A 62 -14.24 11.30 2.67
N PRO A 63 -15.18 10.88 3.53
CA PRO A 63 -16.52 10.47 3.08
C PRO A 63 -17.27 11.51 2.25
N SER A 64 -16.89 12.79 2.36
CA SER A 64 -17.46 13.92 1.61
C SER A 64 -16.77 14.22 0.27
N ASP A 65 -15.73 13.47 -0.11
CA ASP A 65 -15.00 13.71 -1.36
C ASP A 65 -15.83 13.32 -2.59
N GLU A 66 -15.74 14.12 -3.66
CA GLU A 66 -16.51 13.96 -4.92
C GLU A 66 -16.24 12.64 -5.68
N TYR A 67 -15.23 11.87 -5.28
CA TYR A 67 -14.89 10.56 -5.86
C TYR A 67 -14.47 9.57 -4.76
N PHE A 68 -15.17 9.61 -3.62
CA PHE A 68 -14.84 8.77 -2.47
C PHE A 68 -14.74 7.26 -2.83
N PRO A 69 -15.70 6.66 -3.55
CA PRO A 69 -15.62 5.24 -3.92
C PRO A 69 -14.38 4.92 -4.77
N GLU A 70 -14.09 5.73 -5.79
CA GLU A 70 -12.98 5.53 -6.72
C GLU A 70 -11.62 5.73 -6.03
N LYS A 71 -11.50 6.74 -5.16
CA LYS A 71 -10.31 6.94 -4.33
C LYS A 71 -10.09 5.75 -3.40
N LEU A 72 -11.15 5.25 -2.76
CA LEU A 72 -11.05 4.11 -1.86
C LEU A 72 -10.67 2.83 -2.62
N GLU A 73 -11.20 2.63 -3.83
CA GLU A 73 -10.82 1.52 -4.71
C GLU A 73 -9.37 1.62 -5.19
N CYS A 74 -8.89 2.84 -5.46
CA CYS A 74 -7.48 3.13 -5.74
C CYS A 74 -6.59 2.68 -4.59
N ILE A 75 -6.89 3.14 -3.38
CA ILE A 75 -6.12 2.80 -2.19
C ILE A 75 -6.20 1.31 -1.91
N SER A 76 -7.36 0.68 -2.07
CA SER A 76 -7.54 -0.77 -1.96
C SER A 76 -6.58 -1.52 -2.90
N SER A 77 -6.47 -1.08 -4.14
CA SER A 77 -5.56 -1.69 -5.12
C SER A 77 -4.09 -1.50 -4.74
N ILE A 78 -3.72 -0.32 -4.24
CA ILE A 78 -2.36 -0.03 -3.76
C ILE A 78 -2.03 -0.88 -2.51
N MET A 79 -2.95 -1.01 -1.56
CA MET A 79 -2.77 -1.82 -0.36
C MET A 79 -2.58 -3.30 -0.69
N LYS A 80 -3.30 -3.84 -1.69
CA LYS A 80 -3.07 -5.21 -2.18
C LYS A 80 -1.65 -5.40 -2.70
N VAL A 81 -1.13 -4.43 -3.46
CA VAL A 81 0.27 -4.45 -3.92
C VAL A 81 1.22 -4.42 -2.73
N ALA A 82 0.99 -3.54 -1.75
CA ALA A 82 1.81 -3.43 -0.55
C ALA A 82 1.82 -4.72 0.29
N ILE A 83 0.67 -5.38 0.46
CA ILE A 83 0.56 -6.67 1.13
C ILE A 83 1.41 -7.73 0.42
N ASN A 84 1.34 -7.80 -0.92
CA ASN A 84 2.16 -8.74 -1.69
C ASN A 84 3.67 -8.47 -1.56
N CYS A 85 4.08 -7.21 -1.44
CA CYS A 85 5.45 -6.82 -1.16
C CYS A 85 5.94 -7.30 0.22
N THR A 86 5.04 -7.52 1.17
CA THR A 86 5.39 -7.92 2.55
C THR A 86 5.25 -9.41 2.80
N ASN A 87 5.26 -10.26 1.77
CA ASN A 87 5.33 -11.71 1.98
C ASN A 87 6.61 -12.06 2.78
N GLU A 88 6.49 -12.91 3.81
CA GLU A 88 7.61 -13.32 4.67
C GLU A 88 8.64 -14.13 3.87
N SER A 89 8.18 -14.94 2.92
CA SER A 89 9.04 -15.70 2.01
C SER A 89 9.64 -14.78 0.94
N PRO A 90 10.98 -14.59 0.88
CA PRO A 90 11.60 -13.76 -0.15
C PRO A 90 11.36 -14.27 -1.59
N ARG A 91 11.08 -15.57 -1.74
CA ARG A 91 10.81 -16.22 -3.03
C ARG A 91 9.41 -15.90 -3.56
N GLU A 92 8.43 -15.82 -2.66
CA GLU A 92 7.03 -15.51 -3.01
C GLU A 92 6.76 -14.01 -3.04
N ARG A 93 7.65 -13.21 -2.44
CA ARG A 93 7.61 -11.76 -2.54
C ARG A 93 7.77 -11.33 -3.99
N CYS A 94 6.94 -10.40 -4.46
CA CYS A 94 7.07 -9.82 -5.80
C CYS A 94 8.44 -9.16 -5.99
N ASN A 95 8.82 -8.92 -7.24
CA ASN A 95 9.98 -8.07 -7.54
C ASN A 95 9.51 -6.63 -7.81
N ILE A 96 10.44 -5.66 -7.76
CA ILE A 96 10.10 -4.24 -7.89
C ILE A 96 9.53 -3.88 -9.28
N GLN A 97 9.88 -4.64 -10.33
CA GLN A 97 9.30 -4.44 -11.67
C GLN A 97 7.83 -4.85 -11.69
N ASP A 98 7.46 -5.96 -11.02
CA ASP A 98 6.05 -6.37 -10.90
C ASP A 98 5.24 -5.30 -10.17
N VAL A 99 5.80 -4.75 -9.09
CA VAL A 99 5.21 -3.64 -8.32
C VAL A 99 5.02 -2.42 -9.21
N LEU A 100 6.03 -2.04 -9.98
CA LEU A 100 5.96 -0.90 -10.90
C LEU A 100 4.88 -1.10 -11.96
N VAL A 101 4.79 -2.28 -12.57
CA VAL A 101 3.76 -2.62 -13.56
C VAL A 101 2.37 -2.55 -12.93
N ALA A 102 2.19 -3.10 -11.73
CA ALA A 102 0.92 -3.05 -11.01
C ALA A 102 0.50 -1.61 -10.69
N LEU A 103 1.41 -0.79 -10.17
CA LEU A 103 1.12 0.62 -9.85
C LEU A 103 0.81 1.45 -11.10
N LYS A 104 1.53 1.22 -12.21
CA LYS A 104 1.21 1.85 -13.51
C LYS A 104 -0.18 1.45 -13.99
N LYS A 105 -0.55 0.19 -13.86
CA LYS A 105 -1.89 -0.30 -14.21
C LYS A 105 -2.98 0.36 -13.36
N ILE A 106 -2.78 0.44 -12.04
CA ILE A 106 -3.70 1.13 -11.12
C ILE A 106 -3.85 2.60 -11.54
N LYS A 107 -2.74 3.29 -11.84
CA LYS A 107 -2.76 4.67 -12.32
C LYS A 107 -3.61 4.81 -13.59
N LEU A 108 -3.43 3.96 -14.58
CA LEU A 108 -4.17 4.02 -15.86
C LEU A 108 -5.66 3.71 -15.70
N GLN A 109 -6.01 2.75 -14.84
CA GLN A 109 -7.40 2.35 -14.61
C GLN A 109 -8.21 3.44 -13.88
N LEU A 110 -7.55 4.28 -13.10
CA LEU A 110 -8.20 5.23 -12.18
C LEU A 110 -7.94 6.70 -12.53
N LEU A 111 -7.01 6.98 -13.44
CA LEU A 111 -6.78 8.30 -14.05
C LEU A 111 -6.94 8.27 -15.58
N PRO A 112 -8.11 7.89 -16.14
CA PRO A 112 -8.32 7.95 -17.58
C PRO A 112 -8.36 9.38 -18.17
N TYR A 113 -8.10 10.45 -17.38
CA TYR A 113 -8.35 11.84 -17.79
C TYR A 113 -7.19 12.82 -17.61
N THR A 114 -5.93 12.37 -17.63
CA THR A 114 -4.76 13.27 -17.55
C THR A 114 -3.77 13.14 -18.70
N GLU A 115 -4.26 12.85 -19.92
CA GLU A 115 -3.45 12.96 -21.16
C GLU A 115 -4.07 14.00 -22.11
N GLY A 116 -4.30 15.22 -21.61
CA GLY A 116 -4.95 16.29 -22.38
C GLY A 116 -4.44 17.71 -22.14
N PHE A 117 -3.32 17.92 -21.46
CA PHE A 117 -2.73 19.26 -21.28
C PHE A 117 -1.19 19.22 -21.27
N GLU A 118 -0.59 18.75 -22.36
CA GLU A 118 0.72 19.25 -22.79
C GLU A 118 0.52 19.90 -24.15
N GLY A 119 0.38 21.23 -24.16
CA GLY A 119 0.10 21.99 -25.37
C GLY A 119 -0.33 23.43 -25.12
N VAL A 120 0.44 24.21 -24.34
CA VAL A 120 0.74 25.63 -24.59
C VAL A 120 2.17 25.89 -24.15
#